data_AF-A0A927S528-F1
#
_entry.id   AF-A0A927S528-F1
#
_cell.length_a   1.000
_cell.length_b   1.000
_cell.length_c   1.000
_cell.angle_alpha   90.00
_cell.angle_beta   90.00
_cell.angle_gamma   90.00
#
_symmetry.space_group_name_H-M   'P 1'
#
loop_
_entity.id
_entity.type
_entity.pdbx_description
1 polymer ?
#
loop_
_entity_poly.entity_id
_entity_poly.type
_entity_poly.pdbx_seq_one_letter_code
_entity_poly.pdbx_strand_id
1 'polypeptide(L)' 'MKEYKLVYLNKGMSMSREKDLEKAEQGINEYVAAGWTLQQIVSPDDRTGAMIGVFWREDKV' A
#
# COMPACT_ATOMS: atom_id res chain seq x y z
N MET A 1 -10.78 18.73 2.33
CA MET A 1 -10.14 18.18 3.56
C MET A 1 -9.28 16.99 3.14
N LYS A 2 -8.24 16.55 3.87
CA LYS A 2 -7.49 15.35 3.44
C LYS A 2 -8.17 14.09 3.98
N GLU A 3 -8.53 13.16 3.09
CA GLU A 3 -8.99 11.82 3.45
C GLU A 3 -7.79 10.88 3.45
N TYR A 4 -7.66 10.04 4.49
CA TYR A 4 -6.56 9.08 4.65
C TYR A 4 -7.08 7.64 4.65
N LYS A 5 -6.29 6.72 4.10
CA LYS A 5 -6.60 5.29 4.08
C LYS A 5 -5.36 4.43 4.28
N LEU A 6 -5.51 3.37 5.06
CA LEU A 6 -4.49 2.33 5.27
C LEU A 6 -4.87 1.07 4.47
N VAL A 7 -3.92 0.53 3.73
CA VAL A 7 -4.16 -0.58 2.80
C VAL A 7 -3.08 -1.64 2.97
N TYR A 8 -3.49 -2.91 3.08
CA TYR A 8 -2.57 -4.04 2.98
C TYR A 8 -2.08 -4.22 1.54
N LEU A 9 -0.77 -4.12 1.33
CA LEU A 9 -0.13 -4.22 0.03
C LEU A 9 0.29 -5.66 -0.33
N ASN A 10 0.55 -6.51 0.68
CA ASN A 10 0.71 -7.95 0.53
C ASN A 10 -0.21 -8.68 1.52
N LYS A 11 -1.32 -9.24 1.02
CA LYS A 11 -2.17 -10.11 1.84
C LYS A 11 -1.51 -11.50 1.95
N GLY A 12 -0.91 -11.77 3.10
CA GLY A 12 -0.30 -13.06 3.46
C GLY A 12 1.22 -13.09 3.31
N MET A 13 1.87 -13.97 4.06
CA MET A 13 3.30 -14.25 3.91
C MET A 13 3.51 -15.01 2.59
N SER A 14 4.03 -14.33 1.56
CA SER A 14 4.61 -15.03 0.41
C SER A 14 5.95 -15.63 0.83
N MET A 15 6.27 -16.84 0.34
CA MET A 15 7.62 -17.41 0.50
C MET A 15 8.67 -16.72 -0.39
N SER A 16 8.26 -15.79 -1.28
CA SER A 16 9.16 -15.02 -2.15
C SER A 16 8.92 -13.51 -2.02
N ARG A 17 10.01 -12.76 -1.78
CA ARG A 17 10.04 -11.30 -1.67
C ARG A 17 9.67 -10.61 -2.99
N GLU A 18 10.04 -11.18 -4.13
CA GLU A 18 9.68 -10.64 -5.45
C GLU A 18 8.16 -10.62 -5.63
N LYS A 19 7.48 -11.72 -5.30
CA LYS A 19 6.02 -11.80 -5.38
C LYS A 19 5.30 -10.84 -4.43
N ASP A 20 5.90 -10.56 -3.28
CA ASP A 20 5.36 -9.57 -2.35
C ASP A 20 5.51 -8.15 -2.88
N LEU A 21 6.64 -7.84 -3.52
CA LEU A 21 6.87 -6.55 -4.18
C LEU A 21 5.93 -6.36 -5.37
N GLU A 22 5.74 -7.38 -6.21
CA GLU A 22 4.79 -7.33 -7.33
C GLU A 22 3.36 -7.06 -6.85
N LYS A 23 2.91 -7.74 -5.80
CA LYS A 23 1.59 -7.50 -5.20
C LYS A 23 1.47 -6.10 -4.62
N ALA A 24 2.52 -5.63 -3.95
CA ALA A 24 2.53 -4.30 -3.38
C ALA A 24 2.46 -3.22 -4.46
N GLU A 25 3.23 -3.39 -5.55
CA GLU A 25 3.18 -2.50 -6.71
C GLU A 25 1.79 -2.49 -7.35
N GLN A 26 1.18 -3.66 -7.56
CA GLN A 26 -0.19 -3.77 -8.08
C GLN A 26 -1.17 -3.01 -7.19
N GLY A 27 -1.15 -3.25 -5.88
CA GLY A 27 -2.00 -2.54 -4.93
C GLY A 27 -1.79 -1.03 -4.95
N ILE A 28 -0.54 -0.57 -4.94
CA ILE A 28 -0.23 0.87 -5.02
C ILE A 28 -0.81 1.48 -6.30
N ASN A 29 -0.59 0.84 -7.45
CA ASN A 29 -1.04 1.34 -8.75
C ASN A 29 -2.58 1.40 -8.83
N GLU A 30 -3.29 0.44 -8.24
CA GLU A 30 -4.76 0.47 -8.15
C GLU A 30 -5.27 1.70 -7.40
N TYR A 31 -4.68 2.04 -6.25
CA TYR A 31 -5.07 3.23 -5.48
C TYR A 31 -4.66 4.53 -6.16
N VAL A 32 -3.48 4.57 -6.79
CA VAL A 32 -3.04 5.74 -7.57
C VAL A 32 -3.97 5.98 -8.75
N ALA A 33 -4.36 4.95 -9.48
CA ALA A 33 -5.34 5.05 -10.56
C ALA A 33 -6.72 5.53 -10.06
N ALA A 34 -7.09 5.18 -8.83
CA ALA A 34 -8.30 5.67 -8.17
C ALA A 34 -8.18 7.11 -7.61
N GLY A 35 -7.07 7.81 -7.88
CA GLY A 35 -6.85 9.21 -7.48
C GLY A 35 -6.30 9.39 -6.07
N TRP A 36 -5.78 8.33 -5.45
CA TRP A 36 -5.07 8.43 -4.18
C TRP A 36 -3.58 8.69 -4.37
N THR A 37 -2.97 9.37 -3.43
CA THR A 37 -1.53 9.61 -3.37
C THR A 37 -0.92 8.73 -2.28
N LEU A 38 0.10 7.93 -2.64
CA LEU A 38 0.89 7.19 -1.66
C LEU A 38 1.75 8.17 -0.84
N GLN A 39 1.62 8.12 0.48
CA GLN A 39 2.43 8.92 1.41
C GLN A 39 3.62 8.15 1.96
N GLN A 40 3.39 6.93 2.43
CA GLN A 40 4.43 6.09 3.04
C GLN A 40 4.03 4.62 2.97
N ILE A 41 5.04 3.75 3.00
CA ILE A 41 4.87 2.31 3.21
C ILE A 41 5.40 2.00 4.61
N VAL A 42 4.59 1.30 5.40
CA VAL A 42 4.94 0.84 6.75
C VAL A 42 5.09 -0.68 6.68
N SER A 43 6.28 -1.18 7.02
CA SER A 43 6.50 -2.62 7.24
C SER A 43 7.00 -2.83 8.67
N PRO A 44 6.37 -3.71 9.47
CA PRO A 44 6.82 -4.00 10.83
C PRO A 44 8.15 -4.78 10.87
N ASP A 45 8.52 -5.44 9.78
CA ASP A 45 9.80 -6.15 9.61
C ASP A 45 10.12 -6.34 8.11
N ASP A 46 11.40 -6.34 7.75
CA ASP A 46 11.91 -6.57 6.38
C ASP A 46 11.77 -8.03 5.93
N ARG A 47 11.52 -8.96 6.86
CA ARG A 47 11.52 -10.41 6.59
C ARG A 47 10.16 -11.06 6.78
N THR A 48 9.37 -10.60 7.75
CA THR A 48 8.08 -11.18 8.10
C THR A 48 7.07 -10.11 8.50
N GLY A 49 6.24 -9.67 7.54
CA GLY A 49 5.29 -8.62 7.86
C GLY A 49 4.33 -8.29 6.73
N ALA A 50 3.16 -7.81 7.14
CA ALA A 50 2.25 -7.15 6.22
C ALA A 50 2.77 -5.74 5.93
N MET A 51 3.04 -5.45 4.67
CA MET A 51 3.31 -4.11 4.15
C MET A 51 1.99 -3.35 4.10
N ILE A 52 1.98 -2.17 4.70
CA ILE A 52 0.82 -1.29 4.75
C ILE A 52 1.16 -0.01 4.00
N GLY A 53 0.38 0.29 2.96
CA GLY A 53 0.43 1.56 2.26
C GLY A 53 -0.46 2.58 2.96
N VAL A 54 0.08 3.75 3.24
CA VAL A 54 -0.66 4.91 3.74
C VAL A 54 -0.93 5.83 2.56
N PHE A 55 -2.20 5.98 2.23
CA PHE A 55 -2.66 6.79 1.11
C PHE A 55 -3.46 7.98 1.61
N TRP A 56 -3.45 9.05 0.83
CA TRP A 56 -4.31 10.20 1.05
C TRP A 56 -4.85 10.77 -0.26
N ARG A 57 -5.96 11.49 -0.19
CA ARG A 57 -6.47 12.31 -1.29
C ARG A 57 -7.09 13.59 -0.74
N GLU A 58 -7.19 14.60 -1.58
CA GLU A 58 -8.00 15.77 -1.25
C GLU A 58 -9.47 15.44 -1.49
N ASP A 59 -10.30 15.54 -0.44
CA ASP A 59 -11.74 15.64 -0.62
C ASP A 59 -12.01 16.87 -1.49
N LYS A 60 -12.57 16.60 -2.67
CA LYS A 60 -13.24 17.63 -3.46
C LYS A 60 -14.52 17.98 -2.71
N VAL A 61 -14.44 19.03 -1.89
CA VAL A 61 -15.61 19.74 -1.38
C VAL A 61 -16.33 20.37 -2.57
#